data_AF-A0A1V2GW24-F1
#
_entry.id   AF-A0A1V2GW24-F1
#
_cell.length_a   1.000
_cell.length_b   1.000
_cell.length_c   1.000
_cell.angle_alpha   90.00
_cell.angle_beta   90.00
_cell.angle_gamma   90.00
#
_symmetry.space_group_name_H-M   'P 1'
#
loop_
_entity.id
_entity.type
_entity.pdbx_description
1 polymer ?
#
loop_
_entity_poly.entity_id
_entity_poly.type
_entity_poly.pdbx_seq_one_letter_code
_entity_poly.pdbx_strand_id
1 'polypeptide(L)'
;MRRPILAVLGIAVVMATVLLAMGRVPICTCGEVLLWYGKADGPGNSQHIADWYTPSHIIHGLLFYAALAWLRPGWSVGARMVVASLVEAAWEIAENTPMVIDRYREATLAAGYQGDSVLNSLADLGWMLLGFAIAARLPWKASLALGVFFELLALYAIRDNLTLNVLMLLWPIQGIREWQAG
;
A
#
# COMPACT_ATOMS: atom_id res chain seq x y z
N MET A 1 -1.06 -13.62 -21.41
CA MET A 1 -0.23 -12.85 -20.45
C MET A 1 0.26 -11.50 -20.97
N ARG A 2 0.69 -11.33 -22.23
CA ARG A 2 1.22 -10.04 -22.73
C ARG A 2 0.27 -8.84 -22.58
N ARG A 3 -1.01 -8.97 -22.97
CA ARG A 3 -2.00 -7.88 -22.90
C ARG A 3 -2.25 -7.36 -21.47
N PRO A 4 -2.51 -8.22 -20.45
CA PRO A 4 -2.61 -7.78 -19.05
C PRO A 4 -1.39 -7.02 -18.53
N ILE A 5 -0.18 -7.47 -18.88
CA ILE A 5 1.06 -6.80 -18.44
C ILE A 5 1.13 -5.38 -19.01
N LEU A 6 0.84 -5.20 -20.30
CA LEU A 6 0.82 -3.88 -20.91
C LEU A 6 -0.24 -2.96 -20.28
N ALA A 7 -1.40 -3.51 -19.90
CA ALA A 7 -2.43 -2.75 -19.20
C ALA A 7 -1.95 -2.29 -17.81
N VAL A 8 -1.31 -3.17 -17.03
CA VAL A 8 -0.75 -2.82 -15.72
C VAL A 8 0.36 -1.77 -15.84
N LEU A 9 1.25 -1.89 -16.85
CA LEU A 9 2.25 -0.86 -17.13
C LEU A 9 1.60 0.48 -17.49
N GLY A 10 0.53 0.47 -18.29
CA GLY A 10 -0.24 1.68 -18.59
C GLY A 10 -0.86 2.31 -17.34
N ILE A 11 -1.39 1.49 -16.42
CA ILE A 11 -1.93 1.95 -15.14
C ILE A 11 -0.84 2.61 -14.28
N ALA A 12 0.33 1.97 -14.17
CA ALA A 12 1.47 2.52 -13.42
C ALA A 12 1.92 3.88 -13.99
N VAL A 13 1.99 4.01 -15.32
CA VAL A 13 2.33 5.28 -15.98
C VAL A 13 1.28 6.36 -15.70
N VAL A 14 -0.01 6.02 -15.78
CA VAL A 14 -1.09 6.97 -15.49
C VAL A 14 -1.03 7.41 -14.03
N MET A 15 -0.88 6.48 -13.09
CA MET A 15 -0.74 6.76 -11.67
C MET A 15 0.42 7.70 -11.39
N ALA A 16 1.62 7.39 -11.89
CA ALA A 16 2.80 8.25 -11.73
C ALA A 16 2.58 9.64 -12.32
N THR A 17 1.95 9.73 -13.50
CA THR A 17 1.64 11.02 -14.14
C THR A 17 0.67 11.85 -13.31
N VAL A 18 -0.37 11.22 -12.75
CA VAL A 18 -1.35 11.89 -11.88
C VAL A 18 -0.69 12.38 -10.59
N LEU A 19 0.12 11.54 -9.93
CA LEU A 19 0.84 11.92 -8.71
C LEU A 19 1.81 13.09 -8.95
N LEU A 20 2.55 13.08 -10.07
CA LEU A 20 3.38 14.21 -10.47
C LEU A 20 2.55 15.48 -10.71
N ALA A 21 1.38 15.36 -11.36
CA ALA A 21 0.46 16.49 -11.58
C ALA A 21 -0.15 17.01 -10.27
N MET A 22 -0.29 16.16 -9.24
CA MET A 22 -0.67 16.52 -7.87
C MET A 22 0.50 17.14 -7.07
N GLY A 23 1.68 17.31 -7.68
CA GLY A 23 2.85 17.90 -7.05
C GLY A 23 3.61 16.96 -6.11
N ARG A 24 3.41 15.63 -6.21
CA ARG A 24 4.23 14.66 -5.48
C ARG A 24 5.67 14.67 -5.99
N VAL A 25 6.62 14.46 -5.08
CA VAL A 25 8.05 14.40 -5.42
C VAL A 25 8.37 13.09 -6.15
N PRO A 26 9.22 13.08 -7.19
CA PRO A 26 9.55 11.85 -7.90
C PRO A 26 10.24 10.80 -7.02
N ILE A 27 11.13 11.25 -6.13
CA ILE A 27 11.89 10.46 -5.16
C ILE A 27 11.98 11.24 -3.84
N CYS A 28 12.52 10.62 -2.79
CA CYS A 28 12.84 11.30 -1.53
C CYS A 28 13.56 12.64 -1.75
N THR A 29 13.10 13.69 -1.07
CA THR A 29 13.74 15.02 -1.09
C THR A 29 15.14 15.01 -0.47
N CYS A 30 15.49 13.96 0.27
CA CYS A 30 16.84 13.70 0.76
C CYS A 30 17.86 13.39 -0.34
N GLY A 31 17.42 13.13 -1.58
CA GLY A 31 18.30 12.83 -2.71
C GLY A 31 18.78 11.37 -2.78
N GLU A 32 18.29 10.50 -1.88
CA GLU A 32 18.66 9.09 -1.82
C GLU A 32 17.47 8.17 -2.13
N VAL A 33 17.78 6.99 -2.68
CA VAL A 33 16.82 5.90 -2.86
C VAL A 33 17.31 4.70 -2.08
N LEU A 34 16.60 4.37 -1.00
CA LEU A 34 16.88 3.22 -0.17
C LEU A 34 15.99 2.04 -0.58
N LEU A 35 16.53 0.83 -0.44
CA LEU A 35 15.73 -0.40 -0.57
C LEU A 35 14.79 -0.59 0.61
N TRP A 36 15.18 -0.14 1.80
CA TRP A 36 14.40 -0.27 3.02
C TRP A 36 14.61 0.95 3.92
N TYR A 37 13.51 1.51 4.43
CA TYR A 37 13.51 2.55 5.45
C TYR A 37 12.81 2.06 6.73
N GLY A 38 13.58 1.89 7.81
CA GLY A 38 13.10 1.21 9.02
C GLY A 38 12.47 2.10 10.08
N LYS A 39 12.36 3.42 9.87
CA LYS A 39 11.86 4.38 10.87
C LYS A 39 10.48 4.89 10.47
N ALA A 40 9.41 4.28 10.98
CA ALA A 40 8.04 4.60 10.54
C ALA A 40 7.59 6.05 10.86
N ASP A 41 8.09 6.64 11.93
CA ASP A 41 7.87 8.05 12.31
C ASP A 41 8.87 9.02 11.65
N GLY A 42 9.75 8.50 10.80
CA GLY A 42 10.83 9.24 10.17
C GLY A 42 10.42 9.91 8.85
N PRO A 43 11.14 10.97 8.42
CA PRO A 43 10.82 11.71 7.20
C PRO A 43 11.01 10.92 5.90
N GLY A 44 11.69 9.76 5.95
CA GLY A 44 11.85 8.86 4.81
C GLY A 44 10.74 7.81 4.66
N ASN A 45 9.78 7.75 5.59
CA ASN A 45 8.65 6.85 5.48
C ASN A 45 7.80 7.25 4.27
N SER A 46 7.43 6.25 3.46
CA SER A 46 6.75 6.43 2.18
C SER A 46 7.54 7.20 1.12
N GLN A 47 8.87 7.28 1.25
CA GLN A 47 9.75 7.98 0.29
C GLN A 47 10.70 7.06 -0.47
N HIS A 48 10.71 5.76 -0.13
CA HIS A 48 11.70 4.78 -0.59
C HIS A 48 11.02 3.53 -1.16
N ILE A 49 11.81 2.52 -1.56
CA ILE A 49 11.27 1.33 -2.24
C ILE A 49 10.46 0.45 -1.27
N ALA A 50 10.85 0.38 0.00
CA ALA A 50 10.08 -0.32 1.02
C ALA A 50 10.27 0.29 2.40
N ASP A 51 9.26 0.12 3.25
CA ASP A 51 9.21 0.53 4.64
C ASP A 51 8.20 -0.33 5.41
N TRP A 52 7.83 0.07 6.63
CA TRP A 52 6.92 -0.70 7.47
C TRP A 52 5.47 -0.75 6.99
N TYR A 53 5.09 0.03 5.97
CA TYR A 53 3.78 -0.05 5.32
C TYR A 53 3.79 -0.95 4.07
N THR A 54 4.96 -1.32 3.54
CA THR A 54 5.09 -2.34 2.47
C THR A 54 4.33 -3.67 2.75
N PRO A 55 4.34 -4.24 3.98
CA PRO A 55 3.51 -5.40 4.30
C PRO A 55 2.02 -5.20 4.02
N SER A 56 1.49 -3.99 4.21
CA SER A 56 0.09 -3.64 3.91
C SER A 56 -0.23 -3.78 2.42
N HIS A 57 0.65 -3.32 1.54
CA HIS A 57 0.48 -3.48 0.09
C HIS A 57 0.57 -4.95 -0.34
N ILE A 58 1.46 -5.75 0.27
CA ILE A 58 1.45 -7.20 0.06
C ILE A 58 0.10 -7.80 0.49
N ILE A 59 -0.45 -7.38 1.64
CA ILE A 59 -1.78 -7.80 2.11
C ILE A 59 -2.88 -7.35 1.12
N HIS A 60 -2.85 -6.14 0.57
CA HIS A 60 -3.78 -5.71 -0.49
C HIS A 60 -3.76 -6.69 -1.65
N GLY A 61 -2.57 -7.10 -2.12
CA GLY A 61 -2.42 -8.10 -3.17
C GLY A 61 -3.09 -9.43 -2.84
N LEU A 62 -2.90 -9.93 -1.61
CA LEU A 62 -3.54 -11.15 -1.12
C LEU A 62 -5.07 -11.01 -1.11
N LEU A 63 -5.58 -9.91 -0.56
CA LEU A 63 -7.01 -9.62 -0.41
C LEU A 63 -7.70 -9.43 -1.77
N PHE A 64 -7.11 -8.64 -2.67
CA PHE A 64 -7.68 -8.36 -3.99
C PHE A 64 -7.75 -9.64 -4.84
N TYR A 65 -6.71 -10.48 -4.81
CA TYR A 65 -6.78 -11.77 -5.49
C TYR A 65 -7.91 -12.64 -4.94
N ALA A 66 -7.99 -12.80 -3.61
CA ALA A 66 -9.00 -13.62 -2.97
C ALA A 66 -10.42 -13.11 -3.26
N ALA A 67 -10.65 -11.80 -3.14
CA ALA A 67 -11.92 -11.16 -3.44
C ALA A 67 -12.32 -11.35 -4.91
N LEU A 68 -11.42 -11.11 -5.87
CA LEU A 68 -11.72 -11.26 -7.29
C LEU A 68 -11.86 -12.73 -7.72
N ALA A 69 -11.16 -13.66 -7.07
CA ALA A 69 -11.33 -15.09 -7.28
C ALA A 69 -12.70 -15.57 -6.81
N TRP A 70 -13.19 -15.04 -5.69
CA TRP A 70 -14.51 -15.35 -5.15
C TRP A 70 -15.65 -14.67 -5.93
N LEU A 71 -15.55 -13.36 -6.18
CA LEU A 71 -16.58 -12.58 -6.88
C LEU A 71 -16.67 -12.93 -8.37
N ARG A 72 -15.54 -13.21 -9.02
CA ARG A 72 -15.44 -13.47 -10.48
C ARG A 72 -14.60 -14.73 -10.76
N PRO A 73 -15.09 -15.93 -10.41
CA PRO A 73 -14.35 -17.18 -10.55
C PRO A 73 -13.98 -17.52 -12.00
N GLY A 74 -14.80 -17.07 -12.98
CA GLY A 74 -14.53 -17.28 -14.41
C GLY A 74 -13.51 -16.33 -15.05
N TRP A 75 -13.01 -15.33 -14.33
CA TRP A 75 -12.00 -14.41 -14.87
C TRP A 75 -10.61 -15.03 -14.91
N SER A 76 -9.86 -14.76 -15.98
CA SER A 76 -8.44 -15.11 -16.05
C SER A 76 -7.65 -14.38 -14.96
N VAL A 77 -6.57 -14.99 -14.47
CA VAL A 77 -5.66 -14.36 -13.49
C VAL A 77 -5.16 -13.00 -13.99
N GLY A 78 -4.90 -12.85 -15.29
CA GLY A 78 -4.50 -11.57 -15.87
C GLY A 78 -5.58 -10.49 -15.80
N ALA A 79 -6.86 -10.83 -15.99
CA ALA A 79 -7.95 -9.87 -15.84
C ALA A 79 -8.11 -9.41 -14.38
N ARG A 80 -7.98 -10.35 -13.44
CA ARG A 80 -7.97 -10.03 -12.00
C ARG A 80 -6.79 -9.12 -11.63
N MET A 81 -5.61 -9.39 -12.18
CA MET A 81 -4.41 -8.58 -11.95
C MET A 81 -4.61 -7.13 -12.42
N VAL A 82 -5.19 -6.93 -13.61
CA VAL A 82 -5.49 -5.57 -14.11
C VAL A 82 -6.45 -4.82 -13.20
N VAL A 83 -7.51 -5.48 -12.71
CA VAL A 83 -8.47 -4.84 -11.80
C VAL A 83 -7.86 -4.57 -10.43
N ALA A 84 -7.08 -5.51 -9.89
CA ALA A 84 -6.34 -5.29 -8.65
C ALA A 84 -5.39 -4.08 -8.76
N SER A 85 -4.64 -3.97 -9.86
CA SER A 85 -3.78 -2.80 -10.12
C SER A 85 -4.57 -1.49 -10.28
N LEU A 86 -5.77 -1.52 -10.86
CA LEU A 86 -6.62 -0.32 -10.94
C LEU A 86 -7.08 0.14 -9.54
N VAL A 87 -7.48 -0.81 -8.69
CA VAL A 87 -7.91 -0.50 -7.31
C VAL A 87 -6.74 0.06 -6.51
N GLU A 88 -5.57 -0.58 -6.58
CA GLU A 88 -4.38 -0.09 -5.88
C GLU A 88 -3.96 1.29 -6.38
N ALA A 89 -3.88 1.49 -7.70
CA ALA A 89 -3.51 2.79 -8.24
C ALA A 89 -4.52 3.90 -7.90
N ALA A 90 -5.81 3.56 -7.82
CA ALA A 90 -6.82 4.49 -7.34
C ALA A 90 -6.65 4.84 -5.86
N TRP A 91 -6.27 3.85 -5.03
CA TRP A 91 -5.93 4.07 -3.64
C TRP A 91 -4.71 4.97 -3.49
N GLU A 92 -3.59 4.67 -4.15
CA GLU A 92 -2.36 5.48 -4.14
C GLU A 92 -2.62 6.95 -4.51
N ILE A 93 -3.44 7.18 -5.53
CA ILE A 93 -3.84 8.54 -5.93
C ILE A 93 -4.70 9.20 -4.84
N ALA A 94 -5.68 8.47 -4.28
CA ALA A 94 -6.58 9.00 -3.25
C ALA A 94 -5.84 9.31 -1.95
N GLU A 95 -4.96 8.41 -1.51
CA GLU A 95 -4.10 8.54 -0.33
C GLU A 95 -3.25 9.81 -0.39
N ASN A 96 -2.75 10.13 -1.58
CA ASN A 96 -1.91 11.30 -1.82
C ASN A 96 -2.69 12.61 -2.04
N THR A 97 -4.01 12.62 -1.85
CA THR A 97 -4.80 13.86 -1.86
C THR A 97 -4.66 14.61 -0.53
N PRO A 98 -4.78 15.96 -0.51
CA PRO A 98 -4.74 16.74 0.73
C PRO A 98 -5.73 16.23 1.78
N MET A 99 -6.94 15.83 1.34
CA MET A 99 -7.98 15.31 2.22
C MET A 99 -7.51 14.07 3.03
N VAL A 100 -6.86 13.11 2.37
CA VAL A 100 -6.44 11.87 3.04
C VAL A 100 -5.14 12.08 3.81
N ILE A 101 -4.19 12.85 3.28
CA ILE A 101 -2.95 13.21 3.98
C ILE A 101 -3.27 13.93 5.30
N ASP A 102 -4.13 14.95 5.27
CA ASP A 102 -4.50 15.71 6.47
C ASP A 102 -5.27 14.81 7.45
N ARG A 103 -6.11 13.90 6.94
CA ARG A 103 -6.76 12.89 7.79
C ARG A 103 -5.76 11.97 8.47
N TYR A 104 -4.71 11.51 7.79
CA TYR A 104 -3.66 10.71 8.41
C TYR A 104 -2.91 11.48 9.49
N ARG A 105 -2.51 12.73 9.22
CA ARG A 105 -1.86 13.61 10.21
C ARG A 105 -2.71 13.83 11.45
N GLU A 106 -4.00 14.03 11.25
CA GLU A 106 -4.95 14.22 12.33
C GLU A 106 -5.25 12.91 13.07
N ALA A 107 -5.27 11.77 12.38
CA ALA A 107 -5.80 10.50 12.88
C ALA A 107 -4.74 9.59 13.51
N THR A 108 -3.54 9.47 12.93
CA THR A 108 -2.57 8.40 13.23
C THR A 108 -1.23 8.96 13.76
N LEU A 109 -0.20 8.11 13.87
CA LEU A 109 1.18 8.51 14.18
C LEU A 109 1.85 9.33 13.07
N ALA A 110 1.19 9.47 11.94
CA ALA A 110 1.68 10.10 10.73
C ALA A 110 1.67 11.65 10.80
N ALA A 111 1.95 12.25 11.96
CA ALA A 111 1.92 13.71 12.14
C ALA A 111 2.87 14.44 11.15
N GLY A 112 3.97 13.80 10.78
CA GLY A 112 4.94 14.29 9.79
C GLY A 112 4.71 13.80 8.36
N TYR A 113 3.67 13.01 8.10
CA TYR A 113 3.42 12.43 6.78
C TYR A 113 3.06 13.53 5.78
N GLN A 114 3.71 13.53 4.62
CA GLN A 114 3.51 14.56 3.61
C GLN A 114 2.92 14.00 2.33
N GLY A 115 2.46 12.74 2.35
CA GLY A 115 2.22 11.95 1.16
C GLY A 115 3.48 11.22 0.69
N ASP A 116 3.28 10.31 -0.24
CA ASP A 116 4.29 9.43 -0.77
C ASP A 116 5.06 10.10 -1.90
N SER A 117 6.31 9.67 -2.07
CA SER A 117 7.01 9.90 -3.32
C SER A 117 6.41 9.05 -4.45
N VAL A 118 6.52 9.51 -5.70
CA VAL A 118 6.06 8.74 -6.88
C VAL A 118 6.76 7.39 -6.97
N LEU A 119 8.06 7.34 -6.61
CA LEU A 119 8.82 6.09 -6.52
C LEU A 119 8.17 5.10 -5.55
N ASN A 120 7.79 5.57 -4.35
CA ASN A 120 7.20 4.73 -3.32
C ASN A 120 5.85 4.19 -3.77
N SER A 121 4.92 5.04 -4.23
CA SER A 121 3.63 4.56 -4.77
C SER A 121 3.78 3.55 -5.92
N LEU A 122 4.78 3.71 -6.79
CA LEU A 122 5.09 2.72 -7.83
C LEU A 122 5.64 1.41 -7.25
N ALA A 123 6.46 1.48 -6.20
CA ALA A 123 6.96 0.33 -5.47
C ALA A 123 5.82 -0.40 -4.75
N ASP A 124 4.90 0.33 -4.13
CA ASP A 124 3.73 -0.19 -3.42
C ASP A 124 2.77 -0.92 -4.36
N LEU A 125 2.50 -0.37 -5.54
CA LEU A 125 1.84 -1.11 -6.62
C LEU A 125 2.59 -2.41 -6.97
N GLY A 126 3.92 -2.39 -6.96
CA GLY A 126 4.78 -3.56 -7.16
C GLY A 126 4.66 -4.60 -6.04
N TRP A 127 4.64 -4.17 -4.77
CA TRP A 127 4.46 -5.02 -3.59
C TRP A 127 3.05 -5.63 -3.54
N MET A 128 2.03 -4.87 -3.94
CA MET A 128 0.69 -5.40 -4.17
C MET A 128 0.68 -6.47 -5.25
N LEU A 129 1.34 -6.25 -6.39
CA LEU A 129 1.47 -7.27 -7.43
C LEU A 129 2.19 -8.52 -6.95
N LEU A 130 3.20 -8.38 -6.08
CA LEU A 130 3.89 -9.51 -5.45
C LEU A 130 2.92 -10.30 -4.57
N GLY A 131 2.19 -9.63 -3.67
CA GLY A 131 1.16 -10.27 -2.84
C GLY A 131 0.09 -10.99 -3.67
N PHE A 132 -0.39 -10.33 -4.72
CA PHE A 132 -1.34 -10.92 -5.66
C PHE A 132 -0.77 -12.19 -6.32
N ALA A 133 0.48 -12.15 -6.77
CA ALA A 133 1.15 -13.28 -7.42
C ALA A 133 1.39 -14.46 -6.46
N ILE A 134 1.62 -14.18 -5.18
CA ILE A 134 1.71 -15.17 -4.10
C ILE A 134 0.35 -15.82 -3.89
N ALA A 135 -0.71 -15.03 -3.69
CA ALA A 135 -2.07 -15.55 -3.49
C ALA A 135 -2.59 -16.36 -4.68
N ALA A 136 -2.16 -16.02 -5.90
CA ALA A 136 -2.50 -16.78 -7.11
C ALA A 136 -1.86 -18.19 -7.17
N ARG A 137 -0.84 -18.46 -6.35
CA ARG A 137 -0.09 -19.73 -6.36
C ARG A 137 -0.25 -20.54 -5.09
N LEU A 138 -0.48 -19.88 -3.96
CA LEU A 138 -0.60 -20.57 -2.67
C LEU A 138 -2.04 -21.02 -2.39
N PRO A 139 -2.23 -22.10 -1.61
CA PRO A 139 -3.52 -22.41 -1.02
C PRO A 139 -4.02 -21.25 -0.16
N TRP A 140 -5.34 -21.01 -0.15
CA TRP A 140 -5.94 -19.87 0.56
C TRP A 140 -5.55 -19.79 2.05
N LYS A 141 -5.35 -20.95 2.70
CA LYS A 141 -4.92 -21.01 4.11
C LYS A 141 -3.51 -20.43 4.32
N ALA A 142 -2.60 -20.68 3.37
CA ALA A 142 -1.25 -20.14 3.43
C ALA A 142 -1.26 -18.62 3.16
N SER A 143 -2.08 -18.16 2.20
CA SER A 143 -2.29 -16.72 1.97
C SER A 143 -2.87 -16.02 3.20
N LEU A 144 -3.84 -16.64 3.88
CA LEU A 144 -4.42 -16.12 5.12
C LEU A 144 -3.36 -16.06 6.24
N ALA A 145 -2.61 -17.14 6.44
CA ALA A 145 -1.55 -17.17 7.45
C ALA A 145 -0.48 -16.10 7.19
N LEU A 146 -0.12 -15.88 5.93
CA LEU A 146 0.84 -14.84 5.54
C LEU A 146 0.29 -13.43 5.82
N GLY A 147 -0.99 -13.17 5.52
CA GLY A 147 -1.62 -11.88 5.84
C GLY A 147 -1.64 -11.61 7.34
N VAL A 148 -2.04 -12.60 8.14
CA VAL A 148 -2.01 -12.51 9.62
C VAL A 148 -0.58 -12.29 10.13
N PHE A 149 0.40 -12.98 9.56
CA PHE A 149 1.81 -12.78 9.91
C PHE A 149 2.25 -11.33 9.67
N PHE A 150 1.94 -10.74 8.52
CA PHE A 150 2.31 -9.36 8.22
C PHE A 150 1.59 -8.34 9.11
N GLU A 151 0.29 -8.54 9.39
CA GLU A 151 -0.46 -7.70 10.33
C GLU A 151 0.16 -7.70 11.74
N LEU A 152 0.56 -8.88 12.24
CA LEU A 152 1.18 -9.01 13.56
C LEU A 152 2.62 -8.49 13.58
N LEU A 153 3.37 -8.69 12.49
CA LEU A 153 4.75 -8.20 12.36
C LEU A 153 4.79 -6.67 12.40
N ALA A 154 3.95 -6.00 11.60
CA ALA A 154 3.86 -4.54 11.61
C ALA A 154 3.38 -4.01 12.97
N LEU A 155 2.33 -4.63 13.54
CA LEU A 155 1.80 -4.23 14.84
C LEU A 155 2.86 -4.34 15.95
N TYR A 156 3.68 -5.39 15.93
CA TYR A 156 4.78 -5.54 16.88
C TYR A 156 5.89 -4.51 16.64
N ALA A 157 6.26 -4.28 15.38
CA ALA A 157 7.41 -3.44 15.03
C ALA A 157 7.16 -1.94 15.23
N ILE A 158 5.97 -1.45 14.85
CA ILE A 158 5.67 -0.01 14.79
C ILE A 158 4.40 0.39 15.52
N ARG A 159 3.76 -0.54 16.24
CA ARG A 159 2.44 -0.33 16.89
C ARG A 159 1.34 0.09 15.91
N ASP A 160 1.52 -0.15 14.62
CA ASP A 160 0.52 0.12 13.58
C ASP A 160 0.54 -1.02 12.57
N ASN A 161 -0.56 -1.20 11.85
CA ASN A 161 -0.69 -2.19 10.79
C ASN A 161 -1.84 -1.80 9.86
N LEU A 162 -2.12 -2.56 8.81
CA LEU A 162 -3.19 -2.22 7.87
C LEU A 162 -4.55 -2.11 8.58
N THR A 163 -4.86 -3.04 9.48
CA THR A 163 -6.13 -3.05 10.20
C THR A 163 -6.33 -1.79 11.06
N LEU A 164 -5.34 -1.40 11.86
CA LEU A 164 -5.39 -0.21 12.69
C LEU A 164 -5.34 1.06 11.84
N ASN A 165 -4.54 1.08 10.78
CA ASN A 165 -4.45 2.21 9.86
C ASN A 165 -5.81 2.53 9.22
N VAL A 166 -6.51 1.53 8.69
CA VAL A 166 -7.87 1.69 8.13
C VAL A 166 -8.87 2.11 9.22
N LEU A 167 -8.82 1.48 10.39
CA LEU A 167 -9.70 1.84 11.51
C LEU A 167 -9.53 3.31 11.89
N MET A 168 -8.29 3.77 12.10
CA MET A 168 -8.00 5.13 12.52
C MET A 168 -8.31 6.15 11.42
N LEU A 169 -8.07 5.79 10.16
CA LEU A 169 -8.43 6.62 9.01
C LEU A 169 -9.94 6.82 8.88
N LEU A 170 -10.76 5.82 9.20
CA LEU A 170 -12.23 5.95 9.09
C LEU A 170 -12.87 6.45 10.38
N TRP A 171 -12.45 5.93 11.53
CA TRP A 171 -13.02 6.18 12.85
C TRP A 171 -11.90 6.31 13.89
N PRO A 172 -11.31 7.50 14.08
CA PRO A 172 -10.17 7.68 14.97
C PRO A 172 -10.58 7.46 16.43
N ILE A 173 -9.81 6.64 17.15
CA ILE A 173 -10.04 6.31 18.56
C ILE A 173 -8.84 6.80 19.37
N GLN A 174 -9.09 7.71 20.32
CA GLN A 174 -8.05 8.36 21.11
C GLN A 174 -7.13 7.37 21.83
N GLY A 175 -7.69 6.33 22.46
CA GLY A 175 -6.89 5.32 23.17
C GLY A 175 -5.96 4.51 22.25
N ILE A 176 -6.34 4.30 20.99
CA ILE A 176 -5.46 3.65 20.00
C ILE A 176 -4.32 4.61 19.64
N ARG A 177 -4.63 5.89 19.38
CA ARG A 177 -3.59 6.89 19.09
C ARG A 177 -2.55 7.00 20.21
N GLU A 178 -2.99 7.03 21.46
CA GLU A 178 -2.09 7.09 22.62
C GLU A 178 -1.23 5.84 22.74
N TRP A 179 -1.81 4.65 22.55
CA TRP A 179 -1.06 3.40 22.54
C TRP A 179 -0.01 3.35 21.41
N GLN A 180 -0.40 3.84 20.24
CA GLN A 180 0.48 3.98 19.09
C GLN A 180 1.67 4.92 19.38
N ALA A 181 1.46 5.98 20.16
CA ALA A 181 2.45 7.04 20.38
C ALA A 181 3.64 6.64 21.27
N GLY A 182 3.54 5.55 22.03
CA GLY A 182 4.62 5.11 22.92
C GLY A 182 4.25 5.16 24.38
#